data_AF-A0A924Y9W2-F1
#
_entry.id   AF-A0A924Y9W2-F1
#
_cell.length_a   1.000
_cell.length_b   1.000
_cell.length_c   1.000
_cell.angle_alpha   90.00
_cell.angle_beta   90.00
_cell.angle_gamma   90.00
#
_symmetry.space_group_name_H-M   'P 1'
#
loop_
_entity.id
_entity.type
_entity.pdbx_description
1 polymer ?
#
loop_
_entity_poly.entity_id
_entity_poly.type
_entity_poly.pdbx_seq_one_letter_code
_entity_poly.pdbx_strand_id
1 'polypeptide(L)'
;MPSHIDVRLGTWQQAVVANEAAIATDRKYSSIAKMQDFCRVYKAHNYHLLAFAASMQGGGKRAIGAIRTMVSDMPAQWRRQNPA
;
A
#
# COMPACT_ATOMS: atom_id res chain seq x y z
N MET A 1 11.01 3.64 2.27
CA MET A 1 10.18 4.33 1.26
C MET A 1 10.06 5.81 1.64
N PRO A 2 10.41 6.76 0.75
CA PRO A 2 10.45 8.19 1.07
C PRO A 2 9.07 8.84 1.23
N SER A 3 7.99 8.16 0.81
CA SER A 3 6.63 8.70 0.77
C SER A 3 6.15 9.40 2.04
N HIS A 4 6.62 9.03 3.24
CA HIS A 4 6.26 9.74 4.48
C HIS A 4 6.79 11.18 4.50
N ILE A 5 8.00 11.40 3.99
CA ILE A 5 8.58 12.73 3.84
C ILE A 5 7.78 13.48 2.78
N ASP A 6 7.49 12.85 1.64
CA ASP A 6 6.72 13.47 0.56
C ASP A 6 5.32 13.91 1.02
N VAL A 7 4.64 13.07 1.80
CA VAL A 7 3.35 13.39 2.43
C VAL A 7 3.46 14.60 3.36
N ARG A 8 4.53 14.68 4.18
CA ARG A 8 4.73 15.80 5.11
C ARG A 8 5.05 17.11 4.40
N LEU A 9 5.71 17.04 3.25
CA LEU A 9 6.05 18.19 2.42
C LEU A 9 4.90 18.58 1.47
N GLY A 10 3.82 17.79 1.41
CA GLY A 10 2.72 18.00 0.46
C GLY A 10 3.08 17.70 -0.99
N THR A 11 4.19 17.01 -1.24
CA THR A 11 4.63 16.58 -2.58
C THR A 11 3.89 15.30 -3.00
N TRP A 12 2.57 15.42 -3.15
CA TRP A 12 1.66 14.27 -3.30
C TRP A 12 1.99 13.37 -4.50
N GLN A 13 2.45 13.94 -5.61
CA GLN A 13 2.80 13.16 -6.80
C GLN A 13 4.01 12.27 -6.54
N GLN A 14 5.00 12.77 -5.80
CA GLN A 14 6.19 12.03 -5.40
C GLN A 14 5.81 10.90 -4.43
N ALA A 15 4.91 11.19 -3.48
CA ALA A 15 4.35 10.17 -2.59
C ALA A 15 3.66 9.05 -3.40
N VAL A 16 2.81 9.39 -4.37
CA VAL A 16 2.16 8.43 -5.26
C VAL A 16 3.18 7.56 -5.98
N VAL A 17 4.15 8.16 -6.66
CA VAL A 17 5.18 7.45 -7.44
C VAL A 17 5.99 6.51 -6.53
N ALA A 18 6.36 6.98 -5.34
CA ALA A 18 7.12 6.17 -4.38
C ALA A 18 6.33 4.94 -3.91
N ASN A 19 5.04 5.09 -3.61
CA ASN A 19 4.20 3.96 -3.21
C ASN A 19 3.96 2.96 -4.34
N GLU A 20 3.79 3.42 -5.58
CA GLU A 20 3.62 2.52 -6.73
C GLU A 20 4.88 1.68 -6.99
N ALA A 21 6.06 2.30 -6.89
CA ALA A 21 7.33 1.58 -6.98
C ALA A 21 7.48 0.53 -5.86
N ALA A 22 7.06 0.88 -4.64
CA ALA A 22 7.07 -0.05 -3.52
C ALA A 22 6.09 -1.21 -3.73
N ILE A 23 4.85 -0.95 -4.15
CA ILE A 23 3.85 -1.97 -4.47
C ILE A 23 4.34 -2.90 -5.60
N ALA A 24 4.98 -2.36 -6.63
CA ALA A 24 5.56 -3.17 -7.70
C ALA A 24 6.65 -4.11 -7.18
N THR A 25 7.45 -3.65 -6.22
CA THR A 25 8.49 -4.46 -5.56
C THR A 25 7.87 -5.53 -4.67
N ASP A 26 6.84 -5.18 -3.90
CA ASP A 26 6.08 -6.09 -3.05
C ASP A 26 5.45 -7.24 -3.84
N ARG A 27 4.93 -6.96 -5.04
CA ARG A 27 4.38 -7.98 -5.94
C ARG A 27 5.45 -8.97 -6.38
N LYS A 28 6.65 -8.50 -6.71
CA LYS A 28 7.80 -9.37 -7.05
C LYS A 28 8.27 -10.18 -5.84
N TYR A 29 8.31 -9.57 -4.66
CA TYR A 29 8.65 -10.28 -3.43
C TYR A 29 7.61 -11.38 -3.11
N SER A 30 6.34 -11.10 -3.42
CA SER A 30 5.25 -12.02 -3.11
C SER A 30 5.28 -13.31 -3.91
N SER A 31 5.88 -13.31 -5.11
CA SER A 31 5.99 -14.52 -5.93
C SER A 31 7.10 -15.46 -5.46
N ILE A 32 8.04 -14.99 -4.63
CA ILE A 32 9.20 -15.77 -4.16
C ILE A 32 9.12 -16.10 -2.67
N ALA A 33 8.40 -15.33 -1.87
CA ALA A 33 8.34 -15.50 -0.42
C ALA A 33 7.22 -16.46 0.01
N LYS A 34 7.60 -17.56 0.69
CA LYS A 34 6.68 -18.59 1.20
C LYS A 34 5.86 -18.15 2.42
N MET A 35 6.43 -17.29 3.26
CA MET A 35 5.80 -16.76 4.48
C MET A 35 6.00 -15.24 4.49
N GLN A 36 4.92 -14.49 4.70
CA GLN A 36 4.91 -13.04 4.53
C GLN A 36 4.28 -12.33 5.73
N ASP A 37 4.44 -12.83 6.96
CA ASP A 37 3.65 -12.42 8.12
C ASP A 37 3.63 -10.90 8.33
N PHE A 38 4.68 -10.32 8.92
CA PHE A 38 4.75 -8.87 9.10
C PHE A 38 4.90 -8.12 7.76
N CYS A 39 5.48 -8.76 6.74
CA CYS A 39 5.60 -8.19 5.39
C CYS A 39 4.23 -7.83 4.79
N ARG A 40 3.16 -8.60 5.06
CA ARG A 40 1.79 -8.28 4.60
C ARG A 40 1.31 -6.92 5.10
N VAL A 41 1.64 -6.57 6.34
CA VAL A 41 1.29 -5.28 6.92
C VAL A 41 2.03 -4.15 6.21
N TYR A 42 3.32 -4.33 5.92
CA TYR A 42 4.08 -3.34 5.13
C TYR A 42 3.58 -3.18 3.70
N LYS A 43 3.19 -4.28 3.04
CA LYS A 43 2.56 -4.21 1.71
C LYS A 43 1.28 -3.39 1.76
N ALA A 44 0.44 -3.66 2.76
CA ALA A 44 -0.81 -2.92 2.95
C ALA A 44 -0.55 -1.44 3.25
N HIS A 45 0.48 -1.14 4.03
CA HIS A 45 0.91 0.22 4.34
C HIS A 45 1.22 1.03 3.07
N ASN A 46 1.87 0.43 2.07
CA ASN A 46 2.16 1.09 0.79
C ASN A 46 0.87 1.42 0.00
N TYR A 47 -0.11 0.50 -0.02
CA TYR A 47 -1.41 0.80 -0.63
C TYR A 47 -2.20 1.86 0.14
N HIS A 48 -2.14 1.86 1.47
CA HIS A 48 -2.79 2.86 2.29
C HIS A 48 -2.23 4.26 2.03
N LEU A 49 -0.90 4.40 1.99
CA LEU A 49 -0.24 5.67 1.65
C LEU A 49 -0.51 6.10 0.21
N LEU A 50 -0.56 5.16 -0.75
CA LEU A 50 -0.99 5.47 -2.13
C LEU A 50 -2.40 6.05 -2.14
N ALA A 51 -3.34 5.45 -1.41
CA ALA A 51 -4.72 5.92 -1.34
C ALA A 51 -4.81 7.30 -0.69
N PHE A 52 -4.05 7.54 0.37
CA PHE A 52 -3.98 8.82 1.04
C PHE A 52 -3.45 9.91 0.08
N ALA A 53 -2.28 9.71 -0.53
CA ALA A 53 -1.68 10.67 -1.44
C ALA A 53 -2.55 10.93 -2.68
N ALA A 54 -3.18 9.89 -3.24
CA ALA A 54 -4.11 10.04 -4.36
C ALA A 54 -5.35 10.86 -3.97
N SER A 55 -5.86 10.71 -2.75
CA SER A 55 -7.00 11.49 -2.25
C SER A 55 -6.67 12.99 -2.15
N MET A 56 -5.45 13.33 -1.72
CA MET A 56 -4.98 14.71 -1.63
C MET A 56 -4.87 15.41 -3.00
N GLN A 57 -4.84 14.64 -4.09
CA GLN A 57 -4.84 15.14 -5.48
C GLN A 57 -6.24 15.12 -6.12
N GLY A 58 -7.30 14.85 -5.36
CA GLY A 58 -8.67 14.68 -5.90
C GLY A 58 -8.90 13.36 -6.64
N GLY A 59 -7.96 12.41 -6.55
CA GLY A 59 -7.98 11.13 -7.26
C GLY A 59 -8.82 10.03 -6.59
N GLY A 60 -10.09 10.31 -6.26
CA GLY A 60 -10.94 9.38 -5.48
C GLY A 60 -11.06 7.98 -6.07
N LYS A 61 -11.19 7.85 -7.40
CA LYS A 61 -11.23 6.53 -8.08
C LYS A 61 -9.96 5.72 -7.81
N ARG A 62 -8.80 6.37 -7.86
CA ARG A 62 -7.49 5.74 -7.63
C ARG A 62 -7.34 5.35 -6.17
N ALA A 63 -7.73 6.22 -5.25
CA ALA A 63 -7.68 5.95 -3.81
C ALA A 63 -8.52 4.72 -3.42
N ILE A 64 -9.78 4.68 -3.88
CA ILE A 64 -10.68 3.55 -3.62
C ILE A 64 -10.13 2.27 -4.27
N GLY A 65 -9.62 2.36 -5.50
CA GLY A 65 -9.00 1.22 -6.18
C GLY A 65 -7.81 0.63 -5.41
N ALA A 66 -6.94 1.48 -4.86
CA ALA A 66 -5.80 1.06 -4.05
C ALA A 66 -6.26 0.32 -2.78
N ILE A 67 -7.25 0.85 -2.04
CA ILE A 67 -7.78 0.19 -0.83
C ILE A 67 -8.47 -1.13 -1.16
N ARG A 68 -9.26 -1.20 -2.24
CA ARG A 68 -9.91 -2.46 -2.65
C ARG A 68 -8.86 -3.54 -2.95
N THR A 69 -7.80 -3.17 -3.66
CA THR A 69 -6.68 -4.07 -3.97
C THR A 69 -5.95 -4.51 -2.69
N MET A 70 -5.70 -3.58 -1.77
CA MET A 70 -5.09 -3.88 -0.48
C MET A 70 -5.88 -4.93 0.31
N VAL A 71 -7.20 -4.76 0.40
CA VAL A 71 -8.07 -5.69 1.13
C VAL A 71 -8.15 -7.04 0.44
N SER A 72 -8.20 -7.09 -0.90
CA SER A 72 -8.19 -8.36 -1.63
C SER A 72 -6.87 -9.13 -1.49
N ASP A 73 -5.76 -8.41 -1.37
CA ASP A 73 -4.42 -9.00 -1.19
C ASP A 73 -4.21 -9.58 0.22
N MET A 74 -5.13 -9.37 1.17
CA MET A 74 -5.08 -9.93 2.53
C MET A 74 -5.88 -11.24 2.68
N PRO A 75 -5.22 -12.39 2.89
CA PRO A 75 -5.91 -13.66 3.08
C PRO A 75 -6.86 -13.62 4.27
N ALA A 76 -8.09 -14.11 4.09
CA ALA A 76 -9.13 -14.08 5.13
C ALA A 76 -8.71 -14.84 6.40
N GLN A 77 -7.99 -15.96 6.26
CA GLN A 77 -7.46 -16.71 7.39
C GLN A 77 -6.47 -15.88 8.21
N TRP A 78 -5.54 -15.20 7.54
CA TRP A 78 -4.54 -14.36 8.19
C TRP A 78 -5.23 -13.22 8.97
N ARG A 79 -6.24 -12.57 8.39
CA ARG A 79 -7.05 -11.53 9.09
C ARG A 79 -7.77 -12.05 10.33
N ARG A 80 -8.30 -13.28 10.29
CA ARG A 80 -8.95 -13.90 11.46
C ARG A 80 -7.94 -14.23 12.58
N GLN A 81 -6.72 -14.58 12.22
CA GLN A 81 -5.64 -14.89 13.17
C GLN A 81 -4.97 -13.64 13.74
N ASN A 82 -5.09 -12.50 13.06
CA ASN A 82 -4.48 -11.23 13.43
C ASN A 82 -5.56 -10.13 13.49
N PRO A 83 -6.47 -10.16 14.49
CA PRO A 83 -7.45 -9.09 14.69
C PRO A 83 -6.75 -7.78 15.08
N ALA A 84 -7.36 -6.66 14.71
CA ALA A 84 -6.91 -5.32 15.09
C ALA A 84 -7.19 -5.02 16.57
#